data_AF-A0A965K0H6-F1
#
_entry.id   AF-A0A965K0H6-F1
#
_cell.length_a   1.000
_cell.length_b   1.000
_cell.length_c   1.000
_cell.angle_alpha   90.00
_cell.angle_beta   90.00
_cell.angle_gamma   90.00
#
_symmetry.space_group_name_H-M   'P 1'
#
loop_
_entity.id
_entity.type
_entity.pdbx_description
1 polymer ?
#
loop_
_entity_poly.entity_id
_entity_poly.type
_entity_poly.pdbx_seq_one_letter_code
_entity_poly.pdbx_strand_id
1 'polypeptide(L)' 'MSRHVSLRDESFGALAYHHVNRRLVFLKSKPLVAIVRDLANFPTAREAIAAHVDEAEVARYEKALSSLVPSDIINGR' A
#
# COMPACT_ATOMS: atom_id res chain seq x y z
N MET A 1 4.83 -6.61 1.23
CA MET A 1 5.49 -5.44 1.87
C MET A 1 6.98 -5.68 2.03
N SER A 2 7.80 -4.62 2.01
CA SER A 2 9.23 -4.74 2.35
C SER A 2 9.38 -5.09 3.84
N ARG A 3 10.34 -5.97 4.17
CA ARG A 3 10.67 -6.39 5.55
C ARG A 3 11.19 -5.26 6.44
N HIS A 4 11.50 -4.10 5.85
CA HIS A 4 12.04 -2.94 6.53
C HIS A 4 10.99 -1.86 6.80
N VAL A 5 9.71 -2.16 6.61
CA VAL A 5 8.61 -1.20 6.72
C VAL A 5 7.72 -1.53 7.91
N SER A 6 7.41 -0.52 8.71
CA SER A 6 6.37 -0.59 9.74
C SER A 6 5.18 0.29 9.35
N LEU A 7 3.97 -0.20 9.63
CA LEU A 7 2.73 0.56 9.50
C LEU A 7 2.22 0.93 10.90
N ARG A 8 1.82 2.19 11.06
CA ARG A 8 1.07 2.67 12.22
C ARG A 8 -0.29 3.15 11.74
N ASP A 9 -1.35 2.55 12.26
CA ASP A 9 -2.72 2.94 11.91
C ASP A 9 -3.06 4.31 12.48
N GLU A 10 -3.81 5.08 11.71
CA GLU A 10 -4.27 6.43 12.03
C GLU A 10 -5.71 6.63 11.54
N SER A 11 -6.41 7.65 12.03
CA SER A 11 -7.81 7.91 11.65
C SER A 11 -8.02 8.07 10.14
N PHE A 12 -7.02 8.62 9.44
CA PHE A 12 -7.02 8.83 7.99
C PHE A 12 -6.53 7.61 7.17
N GLY A 13 -5.96 6.59 7.80
CA GLY A 13 -5.29 5.48 7.11
C GLY A 13 -4.09 4.99 7.91
N ALA A 14 -2.87 5.21 7.42
CA ALA A 14 -1.66 4.81 8.14
C ALA A 14 -0.43 5.64 7.80
N LEU A 15 0.54 5.63 8.71
CA LEU A 15 1.91 6.06 8.48
C LEU A 15 2.76 4.83 8.16
N ALA A 16 3.49 4.88 7.04
CA ALA A 16 4.44 3.86 6.64
C ALA A 16 5.86 4.38 6.81
N TYR A 17 6.66 3.72 7.65
CA TYR A 17 8.04 4.11 7.91
C TYR A 17 9.00 3.03 7.46
N HIS A 18 9.98 3.41 6.64
CA HIS A 18 11.04 2.52 6.17
C HIS A 18 12.32 2.70 7.00
N HIS A 19 12.71 1.67 7.75
CA HIS A 19 13.78 1.75 8.76
C HIS A 19 15.19 1.94 8.20
N VAL A 20 15.45 1.52 6.95
CA VAL A 20 16.78 1.71 6.31
C VAL A 20 16.95 3.10 5.70
N ASN A 21 16.09 3.49 4.77
CA ASN A 21 16.19 4.77 4.05
C ASN A 21 15.52 5.95 4.81
N ARG A 22 14.92 5.70 5.98
CA ARG A 22 14.25 6.67 6.86
C ARG A 22 13.10 7.45 6.20
N ARG A 23 12.51 6.91 5.13
CA ARG A 23 11.35 7.53 4.49
C ARG A 23 10.08 7.31 5.30
N LEU A 24 9.29 8.38 5.40
CA LEU A 24 7.95 8.37 5.96
C LEU A 24 6.94 8.66 4.84
N VAL A 25 6.00 7.75 4.63
CA VAL A 25 4.94 7.87 3.62
C VAL A 25 3.57 7.76 4.29
N PHE A 26 2.61 8.53 3.80
CA PHE A 26 1.25 8.56 4.33
C PHE A 26 0.35 7.75 3.41
N LEU A 27 -0.24 6.68 3.94
CA LEU A 27 -1.32 5.94 3.28
C LEU A 27 -2.63 6.65 3.64
N LYS A 28 -3.13 7.49 2.73
CA LYS A 28 -4.19 8.47 2.99
C LYS A 28 -5.62 7.90 2.92
N SER A 29 -5.79 6.59 2.95
CA SER A 29 -7.12 5.98 3.04
C SER A 29 -7.04 4.60 3.69
N LYS A 30 -8.10 4.22 4.41
CA LYS A 30 -8.22 2.89 5.02
C LYS A 30 -8.17 1.75 3.98
N PRO A 31 -8.83 1.84 2.80
CA PRO A 31 -8.70 0.81 1.78
C PRO A 31 -7.26 0.64 1.27
N LEU A 32 -6.49 1.73 1.11
CA LEU A 32 -5.09 1.62 0.69
C LEU A 32 -4.26 0.83 1.72
N VAL A 33 -4.51 1.05 3.01
CA VAL A 33 -3.85 0.29 4.08
C VAL A 33 -4.21 -1.19 4.01
N ALA A 34 -5.50 -1.52 3.82
CA ALA A 34 -5.96 -2.89 3.67
C ALA A 34 -5.28 -3.59 2.50
N ILE A 35 -5.28 -2.96 1.31
CA ILE A 35 -4.62 -3.47 0.11
C ILE A 35 -3.12 -3.71 0.35
N VAL A 36 -2.40 -2.77 0.96
CA VAL A 36 -0.96 -2.91 1.21
C VAL A 36 -0.66 -4.06 2.18
N ARG A 37 -1.49 -4.25 3.21
CA ARG A 37 -1.34 -5.35 4.18
C ARG A 37 -1.61 -6.71 3.53
N ASP A 38 -2.59 -6.76 2.63
CA ASP A 38 -3.07 -8.00 2.01
C ASP A 38 -2.35 -8.34 0.70
N LEU A 39 -1.52 -7.43 0.17
CA LEU A 39 -0.85 -7.56 -1.12
C LEU A 39 -0.10 -8.89 -1.31
N ALA A 40 0.46 -9.45 -0.23
CA ALA A 40 1.21 -10.71 -0.27
C ALA A 40 0.31 -11.95 -0.39
N ASN A 41 -0.99 -11.81 -0.15
CA ASN A 41 -1.98 -12.88 -0.22
C ASN A 41 -2.60 -13.02 -1.61
N PHE A 42 -2.25 -12.12 -2.55
CA PHE A 42 -2.75 -12.14 -3.92
C PHE A 42 -1.62 -12.37 -4.94
N PRO A 43 -1.91 -13.05 -6.06
CA PRO A 43 -0.98 -13.21 -7.18
C PRO A 43 -0.56 -11.88 -7.82
N THR A 44 -1.47 -10.90 -7.86
CA THR A 44 -1.24 -9.60 -8.50
C THR A 44 -1.76 -8.46 -7.64
N ALA A 45 -1.14 -7.28 -7.78
CA ALA A 45 -1.62 -6.06 -7.14
C ALA A 45 -3.05 -5.70 -7.55
N ARG A 46 -3.43 -5.98 -8.81
CA ARG A 46 -4.78 -5.71 -9.32
C ARG A 46 -5.83 -6.58 -8.63
N GLU A 47 -5.56 -7.86 -8.42
CA GLU A 47 -6.45 -8.76 -7.68
C GLU A 47 -6.60 -8.31 -6.22
N ALA A 48 -5.50 -7.90 -5.57
CA ALA A 48 -5.57 -7.33 -4.23
C ALA A 48 -6.45 -6.07 -4.19
N ILE A 49 -6.32 -5.16 -5.17
CA ILE A 49 -7.16 -3.97 -5.23
C ILE A 49 -8.63 -4.35 -5.37
N ALA A 50 -8.97 -5.21 -6.34
CA ALA A 50 -10.35 -5.61 -6.63
C ALA A 50 -11.04 -6.33 -5.45
N ALA A 51 -10.27 -6.94 -4.54
CA ALA A 51 -10.81 -7.54 -3.33
C ALA A 51 -11.26 -6.53 -2.25
N HIS A 52 -10.78 -5.28 -2.32
CA HIS A 52 -10.97 -4.27 -1.27
C HIS A 52 -11.72 -3.02 -1.72
N VAL A 53 -11.92 -2.80 -3.03
CA VAL A 53 -12.60 -1.61 -3.58
C VAL A 53 -13.47 -1.95 -4.79
N ASP A 54 -14.45 -1.08 -5.06
CA ASP A 54 -15.27 -1.16 -6.26
C ASP A 54 -14.44 -1.00 -7.54
N GLU A 55 -14.87 -1.62 -8.65
CA GLU A 55 -14.17 -1.56 -9.94
C GLU A 55 -13.89 -0.12 -10.40
N ALA A 56 -14.80 0.82 -10.12
CA ALA A 56 -14.64 2.24 -10.45
C ALA A 56 -13.43 2.91 -9.77
N GLU A 57 -12.99 2.40 -8.63
CA GLU A 57 -11.86 2.94 -7.87
C GLU A 57 -10.53 2.23 -8.18
N VAL A 58 -10.53 1.12 -8.92
CA VAL A 58 -9.33 0.28 -9.13
C VAL A 58 -8.15 1.09 -9.68
N ALA A 59 -8.39 1.87 -10.75
CA ALA A 59 -7.34 2.69 -11.38
C ALA A 59 -6.72 3.72 -10.42
N ARG A 60 -7.51 4.26 -9.48
CA ARG A 60 -7.03 5.19 -8.45
C ARG A 60 -6.05 4.50 -7.52
N TYR A 61 -6.37 3.28 -7.09
CA TYR A 61 -5.52 2.51 -6.18
C TYR A 61 -4.31 1.90 -6.87
N GLU A 62 -4.39 1.54 -8.16
CA GLU A 62 -3.22 1.15 -8.96
C GLU A 62 -2.19 2.27 -9.02
N LYS A 63 -2.63 3.51 -9.25
CA LYS A 63 -1.76 4.69 -9.23
C LYS A 63 -1.16 4.93 -7.84
N ALA A 64 -1.96 4.75 -6.79
CA ALA A 64 -1.49 4.89 -5.41
C ALA A 64 -0.39 3.86 -5.11
N LEU A 65 -0.60 2.57 -5.40
CA LEU A 65 0.42 1.53 -5.21
C LEU A 65 1.68 1.80 -6.03
N SER A 66 1.52 2.20 -7.29
CA SER A 66 2.66 2.54 -8.16
C SER A 66 3.56 3.64 -7.56
N SER A 67 2.97 4.61 -6.85
CA SER A 67 3.72 5.65 -6.15
C SER A 67 4.49 5.16 -4.91
N LEU A 68 4.12 4.00 -4.35
CA LEU A 68 4.78 3.42 -3.18
C LEU A 68 6.05 2.63 -3.55
N VAL A 69 6.12 2.06 -4.75
CA VAL A 69 7.31 1.35 -5.25
C VAL A 69 8.60 2.19 -5.19
N PRO A 70 8.66 3.43 -5.74
CA PRO A 70 9.88 4.24 -5.66
C PRO A 70 10.23 4.71 -4.24
N SER A 71 9.37 4.43 -3.25
CA SER A 71 9.60 4.70 -1.83
C SER A 71 10.04 3.49 -1.01
N ASP A 72 10.23 2.34 -1.65
CA ASP A 72 10.56 1.05 -1.02
C ASP A 72 9.55 0.58 0.03
N ILE A 73 8.37 1.21 0.11
CA ILE A 73 7.29 0.82 1.03
C ILE A 73 6.72 -0.55 0.64
N ILE A 74 6.57 -0.75 -0.68
CA ILE A 74 6.23 -2.04 -1.29
C ILE A 74 7.25 -2.35 -2.39
N ASN A 75 7.38 -3.63 -2.70
CA ASN A 75 8.23 -4.07 -3.80
C ASN A 75 7.36 -4.18 -5.07
N GLY A 76 7.93 -3.84 -6.23
CA GLY A 76 7.27 -4.07 -7.51
C GLY A 76 7.22 -5.56 -7.83
N ARG A 77 6.08 -6.19 -7.57
CA ARG A 77 5.71 -7.52 -8.06
C ARG A 77 4.26 -7.48 -8.49
#